data_AF-A0A952RQN1-F1
#
_entry.id   AF-A0A952RQN1-F1
#
_cell.length_a   1.000
_cell.length_b   1.000
_cell.length_c   1.000
_cell.angle_alpha   90.00
_cell.angle_beta   90.00
_cell.angle_gamma   90.00
#
_symmetry.space_group_name_H-M   'P 1'
#
loop_
_entity.id
_entity.type
_entity.pdbx_description
1 polymer ?
#
loop_
_entity_poly.entity_id
_entity_poly.type
_entity_poly.pdbx_seq_one_letter_code
_entity_poly.pdbx_strand_id
1 'polypeptide(L)'
;MNQAVLNITYNGLSADYPLDVDYQLNDRDVRRIAIEVVRSGGVRGLQVAHLRDNAFDDYVVDRFDTPQGGRRIYLRPKVPFGC
;
A
#
# COMPACT_ATOMS: atom_id res chain seq x y z
N MET A 1 -13.40 6.92 -14.09
CA MET A 1 -12.85 5.90 -13.19
C MET A 1 -11.38 6.21 -13.01
N ASN A 2 -11.02 6.86 -11.91
CA ASN A 2 -9.63 7.16 -11.60
C ASN A 2 -8.97 5.90 -11.05
N GLN A 3 -8.40 5.09 -11.94
CA GLN A 3 -7.76 3.83 -11.57
C GLN A 3 -6.45 4.13 -10.83
N ALA A 4 -6.39 3.74 -9.55
CA ALA A 4 -5.17 3.82 -8.75
C ALA A 4 -4.60 2.42 -8.51
N VAL A 5 -3.28 2.32 -8.35
CA VAL A 5 -2.61 1.08 -7.97
C VAL A 5 -1.83 1.32 -6.68
N LEU A 6 -2.12 0.52 -5.66
CA LEU A 6 -1.38 0.48 -4.40
C LEU A 6 -0.34 -0.64 -4.47
N ASN A 7 0.93 -0.27 -4.49
CA ASN A 7 2.04 -1.19 -4.30
C ASN A 7 2.34 -1.32 -2.80
N ILE A 8 2.25 -2.53 -2.28
CA ILE A 8 2.52 -2.85 -0.87
C ILE A 8 3.84 -3.62 -0.81
N THR A 9 4.85 -3.04 -0.16
CA THR A 9 6.08 -3.75 0.18
C THR A 9 5.99 -4.24 1.62
N TYR A 10 6.17 -5.53 1.90
CA TYR A 10 6.23 -6.06 3.27
C TYR A 10 7.08 -7.34 3.30
N ASN A 11 7.93 -7.49 4.33
CA ASN A 11 8.87 -8.62 4.47
C ASN A 11 9.72 -8.93 3.21
N GLY A 12 10.17 -7.88 2.51
CA GLY A 12 10.98 -8.04 1.29
C GLY A 12 10.22 -8.45 0.03
N LEU A 13 8.88 -8.56 0.12
CA LEU A 13 7.99 -8.84 -1.01
C LEU A 13 7.23 -7.57 -1.37
N SER A 14 7.04 -7.32 -2.66
CA SER A 14 6.24 -6.20 -3.17
C SER A 14 5.15 -6.72 -4.08
N ALA A 15 3.96 -6.16 -3.96
CA ALA A 15 2.86 -6.55 -4.82
C ALA A 15 1.83 -5.45 -5.03
N ASP A 16 1.19 -5.48 -6.20
CA ASP A 16 0.24 -4.48 -6.65
C ASP A 16 -1.20 -4.88 -6.31
N TYR A 17 -1.95 -3.92 -5.76
CA TYR A 17 -3.37 -4.03 -5.48
C TYR A 17 -4.13 -2.93 -6.24
N PRO A 18 -5.05 -3.28 -7.17
CA PRO A 18 -5.89 -2.30 -7.84
C PRO A 18 -6.83 -1.60 -6.83
N LEU A 19 -6.81 -0.28 -6.83
CA LEU A 19 -7.74 0.55 -6.09
C LEU A 19 -8.68 1.24 -7.07
N ASP A 20 -9.96 0.89 -6.96
CA ASP A 20 -11.02 1.67 -7.60
C ASP A 20 -11.48 2.74 -6.63
N VAL A 21 -10.95 3.96 -6.79
CA VAL A 21 -11.18 5.04 -5.83
C VAL A 21 -11.59 6.33 -6.52
N ASP A 22 -12.88 6.63 -6.39
CA ASP A 22 -13.44 7.98 -6.64
C ASP A 22 -13.19 8.94 -5.46
N TYR A 23 -12.53 8.49 -4.39
CA TYR A 23 -12.29 9.26 -3.15
C TYR A 23 -10.79 9.53 -2.90
N GLN A 24 -10.47 10.71 -2.36
CA GLN A 24 -9.10 11.04 -1.95
C GLN A 24 -8.70 10.27 -0.67
N LEU A 25 -7.90 9.21 -0.82
CA LEU A 25 -7.36 8.44 0.31
C LEU A 25 -6.21 9.16 1.02
N ASN A 26 -6.38 9.41 2.32
CA ASN A 26 -5.28 9.85 3.18
C ASN A 26 -4.37 8.66 3.56
N ASP A 27 -3.23 8.93 4.20
CA ASP A 27 -2.24 7.89 4.56
C ASP A 27 -2.81 6.83 5.51
N ARG A 28 -3.68 7.25 6.44
CA ARG A 28 -4.31 6.36 7.40
C ARG A 28 -5.22 5.35 6.68
N ASP A 29 -5.98 5.81 5.70
CA ASP A 29 -6.85 4.96 4.90
C ASP A 29 -6.04 3.96 4.08
N VAL A 30 -4.95 4.43 3.43
CA VAL A 30 -4.04 3.56 2.65
C VAL A 30 -3.47 2.44 3.53
N ARG A 31 -2.98 2.78 4.73
CA ARG A 31 -2.42 1.80 5.67
C ARG A 31 -3.47 0.79 6.13
N ARG A 32 -4.69 1.25 6.43
CA ARG A 32 -5.80 0.37 6.81
C ARG A 32 -6.16 -0.61 5.69
N ILE A 33 -6.30 -0.12 4.46
CA ILE A 33 -6.59 -0.96 3.30
C ILE A 33 -5.50 -2.01 3.12
N ALA A 34 -4.23 -1.62 3.24
CA ALA A 34 -3.12 -2.56 3.13
C ALA A 34 -3.18 -3.69 4.18
N ILE A 35 -3.59 -3.38 5.43
CA ILE A 35 -3.78 -4.40 6.48
C ILE A 35 -4.84 -5.41 6.05
N GLU A 36 -5.99 -4.91 5.60
CA GLU A 36 -7.12 -5.76 5.18
C GLU A 36 -6.74 -6.62 3.97
N VAL A 37 -6.04 -6.06 2.99
CA VAL A 37 -5.57 -6.76 1.79
C VAL A 37 -4.55 -7.85 2.11
N VAL A 38 -3.54 -7.57 2.94
CA VAL A 38 -2.51 -8.55 3.33
C VAL A 38 -3.08 -9.64 4.22
N ARG A 39 -4.05 -9.34 5.10
CA ARG A 39 -4.73 -10.35 5.93
C ARG A 39 -5.60 -11.29 5.10
N SER A 40 -6.40 -10.72 4.21
CA SER A 40 -7.33 -11.49 3.37
C SER A 40 -6.63 -12.37 2.34
N GLY A 41 -5.35 -12.10 2.05
CA GLY A 41 -4.63 -12.74 0.95
C GLY A 41 -5.10 -12.23 -0.42
N GLY A 42 -5.71 -11.03 -0.46
CA GLY A 42 -6.14 -10.37 -1.70
C GLY A 42 -4.99 -10.04 -2.66
N VAL A 43 -3.74 -10.27 -2.24
CA VAL A 43 -2.53 -10.06 -3.04
C VAL A 43 -1.69 -11.33 -3.04
N ARG A 44 -1.42 -11.84 -4.25
CA ARG A 44 -0.68 -13.08 -4.46
C ARG A 44 0.73 -12.97 -3.89
N GLY A 45 1.11 -13.92 -3.02
CA GLY A 45 2.44 -13.98 -2.41
C GLY A 45 2.62 -13.09 -1.19
N LEU A 46 1.61 -12.30 -0.80
CA LEU A 46 1.67 -11.39 0.35
C LEU A 46 0.49 -11.61 1.30
N GLN A 47 0.33 -12.83 1.80
CA GLN A 47 -0.68 -13.16 2.79
C GLN A 47 -0.07 -13.37 4.18
N VAL A 48 -0.55 -12.61 5.16
CA VAL A 48 -0.20 -12.77 6.57
C VAL A 48 -1.47 -12.67 7.42
N ALA A 49 -2.08 -13.83 7.73
CA ALA A 49 -3.39 -13.90 8.37
C ALA A 49 -3.48 -13.16 9.72
N HIS A 50 -2.38 -13.13 10.48
CA HIS A 50 -2.30 -12.48 11.79
C HIS A 50 -1.45 -11.20 11.77
N LEU A 51 -1.43 -10.48 10.64
CA LEU A 51 -0.77 -9.17 10.56
C LEU A 51 -1.34 -8.24 11.65
N ARG A 52 -0.51 -7.47 12.35
CA ARG A 52 -0.95 -6.55 13.40
C ARG A 52 -1.58 -5.28 12.80
N ASP A 53 -2.49 -4.63 13.54
CA ASP A 53 -3.15 -3.39 13.10
C ASP A 53 -2.18 -2.22 12.94
N ASN A 54 -1.02 -2.28 13.57
CA ASN A 54 0.02 -1.25 13.50
C ASN A 54 1.20 -1.63 12.58
N ALA A 55 1.04 -2.67 11.75
CA ALA A 55 2.15 -3.20 10.93
C ALA A 55 2.76 -2.18 9.95
N PHE A 56 2.03 -1.11 9.63
CA PHE A 56 2.45 -0.08 8.68
C PHE A 56 2.54 1.33 9.31
N ASP A 57 2.58 1.45 10.63
CA ASP A 57 2.64 2.76 11.29
C ASP A 57 3.91 3.55 10.93
N ASP A 58 5.04 2.83 10.82
CA ASP A 58 6.35 3.38 10.44
C ASP A 58 6.61 3.35 8.92
N TYR A 59 5.59 3.03 8.11
CA TYR A 59 5.74 2.96 6.66
C TYR A 59 5.44 4.32 6.02
N VAL A 60 6.12 4.57 4.91
CA VAL A 60 5.94 5.77 4.10
C VAL A 60 4.90 5.49 3.02
N VAL A 61 4.02 6.47 2.78
CA VAL A 61 3.04 6.47 1.70
C VAL A 61 3.46 7.49 0.64
N ASP A 62 4.08 7.02 -0.44
CA ASP A 62 4.44 7.87 -1.57
C ASP A 62 3.32 7.86 -2.62
N ARG A 63 3.06 9.01 -3.25
CA ARG A 63 2.02 9.17 -4.28
C ARG A 63 2.60 9.78 -5.54
N PHE A 64 2.34 9.15 -6.67
CA PHE A 64 2.79 9.60 -7.98
C PHE A 64 1.63 9.59 -8.95
N ASP A 65 1.50 10.65 -9.74
CA ASP A 65 0.62 10.66 -10.90
C ASP A 65 1.35 10.06 -12.10
N THR A 66 0.65 9.28 -12.90
CA THR A 66 1.21 8.63 -14.10
C THR A 66 0.94 9.48 -15.34
N PRO A 67 1.79 9.42 -16.38
CA PRO A 67 1.56 10.15 -17.63
C PRO A 67 0.24 9.82 -18.33
N GLN A 68 -0.35 8.65 -18.03
CA GLN A 68 -1.62 8.17 -18.60
C GLN A 68 -2.85 8.61 -17.79
N GLY A 69 -2.68 9.44 -16.75
CA GLY A 69 -3.77 9.93 -15.91
C GLY A 69 -4.20 8.99 -14.77
N GLY A 70 -3.52 7.86 -14.58
CA GLY A 70 -3.68 6.99 -13.41
C GLY A 70 -2.84 7.44 -12.22
N ARG A 71 -3.08 6.87 -11.03
CA ARG A 71 -2.34 7.18 -9.80
C ARG A 71 -1.63 5.96 -9.24
N ARG A 72 -0.37 6.12 -8.82
CA ARG A 72 0.41 5.08 -8.12
C ARG A 72 0.67 5.49 -6.68
N ILE A 73 0.35 4.59 -5.76
CA ILE A 73 0.58 4.75 -4.33
C ILE A 73 1.56 3.65 -3.91
N TYR A 74 2.62 4.01 -3.19
CA TYR A 74 3.58 3.05 -2.66
C TYR A 74 3.53 3.08 -1.14
N LEU A 75 3.27 1.92 -0.53
CA LEU A 75 3.39 1.69 0.89
C LEU A 75 4.67 0.86 1.14
N ARG A 76 5.72 1.51 1.64
CA ARG A 76 7.04 0.89 1.79
C ARG A 76 7.65 1.21 3.16
N PRO A 77 8.53 0.33 3.68
CA PRO A 77 9.22 0.62 4.93
C PRO A 77 10.01 1.92 4.80
N LYS A 78 10.01 2.72 5.86
CA LYS A 78 10.88 3.89 5.95
C LYS A 78 12.32 3.41 5.90
N VAL A 79 13.07 3.87 4.90
CA VAL A 79 14.52 3.71 4.91
C VAL A 79 15.08 4.63 6.00
N PRO A 80 15.84 4.13 6.99
CA PRO A 80 16.62 5.00 7.84
C PRO A 80 17.63 5.67 6.91
N PHE A 81 17.49 6.98 6.69
CA PHE A 81 18.63 7.75 6.22
C PHE A 81 19.72 7.59 7.28
N GLY A 82 20.91 7.15 6.84
CA GLY A 82 21.98 6.66 7.70
C GLY A 82 22.28 7.54 8.91
N CYS A 83 22.66 6.89 10.00
CA CYS A 83 23.33 7.50 11.14
C CYS A 83 24.65 8.16 10.72
#